data_AF-A0A380CUB0-F1
#
_entry.id   AF-A0A380CUB0-F1
#
_cell.length_a   1.000
_cell.length_b   1.000
_cell.length_c   1.000
_cell.angle_alpha   90.00
_cell.angle_beta   90.00
_cell.angle_gamma   90.00
#
_symmetry.space_group_name_H-M   'P 1'
#
loop_
_entity.id
_entity.type
_entity.pdbx_description
1 polymer ?
#
loop_
_entity_poly.entity_id
_entity_poly.type
_entity_poly.pdbx_seq_one_letter_code
_entity_poly.pdbx_strand_id
1 'polypeptide(L)'
;MKISFIPALGFNQVLITRTDGRLKVRNIEDHNNLENVDYVKLYNLGGGAAKNIEIEIFIGDNDVLQRKYVSMLPSKEGYLLPLNRDVFKEIDRTLKNNGYESDLHVKITYKHNVSRKQQEIYLNAKIDNFNSFDDKAVYELQFISNE
;
A
#
# COMPACT_ATOMS: atom_id res chain seq x y z
N MET A 1 -18.80 -11.65 14.22
CA MET A 1 -17.47 -11.64 13.58
C MET A 1 -17.66 -11.99 12.11
N LYS A 2 -17.27 -11.13 11.16
CA LYS A 2 -17.50 -11.37 9.72
C LYS A 2 -16.49 -12.45 9.26
N ILE A 3 -16.99 -13.61 8.83
CA ILE A 3 -16.15 -14.75 8.34
C ILE A 3 -15.75 -14.49 6.88
N SER A 4 -15.19 -13.31 6.63
CA SER A 4 -14.78 -12.88 5.31
C SER A 4 -13.35 -12.37 5.33
N PHE A 5 -12.70 -12.30 4.17
CA PHE A 5 -11.49 -11.52 4.00
C PHE A 5 -11.84 -10.03 4.05
N ILE A 6 -11.04 -9.24 4.76
CA ILE A 6 -11.16 -7.78 4.81
C ILE A 6 -9.74 -7.23 4.62
N PRO A 7 -9.33 -6.87 3.39
CA PRO A 7 -8.01 -6.31 3.18
C PRO A 7 -7.96 -4.88 3.72
N ALA A 8 -6.89 -4.57 4.44
CA ALA A 8 -6.55 -3.22 4.87
C ALA A 8 -5.07 -2.97 4.55
N LEU A 9 -4.80 -1.99 3.71
CA LEU A 9 -3.45 -1.65 3.29
C LEU A 9 -2.97 -0.43 4.07
N GLY A 10 -1.77 -0.50 4.64
CA GLY A 10 -1.32 0.56 5.55
C GLY A 10 -2.22 0.68 6.80
N PHE A 11 -2.72 -0.45 7.32
CA PHE A 11 -3.58 -0.50 8.52
C PHE A 11 -2.98 0.28 9.70
N ASN A 12 -1.66 0.31 9.79
CA ASN A 12 -0.89 1.25 10.60
C ASN A 12 -0.25 2.32 9.71
N GLN A 13 0.03 3.47 10.31
CA GLN A 13 0.53 4.66 9.61
C GLN A 13 1.76 4.32 8.74
N VAL A 14 1.71 4.69 7.46
CA VAL A 14 2.82 4.56 6.51
C VAL A 14 3.47 5.92 6.36
N LEU A 15 4.76 6.00 6.73
CA LEU A 15 5.54 7.23 6.62
C LEU A 15 6.47 7.17 5.41
N ILE A 16 6.49 8.26 4.66
CA ILE A 16 7.51 8.53 3.65
C ILE A 16 8.49 9.52 4.26
N THR A 17 9.77 9.15 4.31
CA THR A 17 10.83 10.06 4.73
C THR A 17 11.72 10.41 3.56
N ARG A 18 11.99 11.70 3.37
CA ARG A 18 12.93 12.20 2.38
C ARG A 18 14.12 12.85 3.06
N THR A 19 15.32 12.38 2.75
CA THR A 19 16.59 12.91 3.25
C THR A 19 17.63 12.81 2.13
N ASP A 20 18.32 13.91 1.82
CA ASP A 20 19.33 13.99 0.74
C ASP A 20 18.84 13.45 -0.63
N GLY A 21 17.57 13.71 -0.96
CA GLY A 21 16.95 13.22 -2.19
C GLY A 21 16.62 11.73 -2.23
N ARG A 22 16.89 10.97 -1.16
CA ARG A 22 16.51 9.57 -1.02
C ARG A 22 15.17 9.46 -0.31
N LEU A 23 14.28 8.65 -0.87
CA LEU A 23 13.00 8.29 -0.26
C LEU A 23 13.10 6.96 0.45
N LYS A 24 12.37 6.84 1.56
CA LYS A 24 12.07 5.58 2.23
C LYS A 24 10.59 5.54 2.58
N VAL A 25 9.98 4.37 2.47
CA VAL A 25 8.55 4.13 2.75
C VAL A 25 8.46 3.02 3.79
N ARG A 26 7.81 3.28 4.92
CA ARG A 26 7.73 2.31 6.03
C ARG A 26 6.48 2.45 6.86
N ASN A 27 5.98 1.33 7.36
CA ASN A 27 4.96 1.28 8.40
C ASN A 27 5.60 1.62 9.77
N ILE A 28 4.94 2.45 10.60
CA ILE A 28 5.52 2.97 11.86
C ILE A 28 5.80 1.88 12.92
N GLU A 29 4.99 0.83 12.96
CA GLU A 29 5.13 -0.28 13.92
C GLU A 29 6.14 -1.33 13.45
N ASP A 30 6.82 -1.11 12.32
CA ASP A 30 7.82 -2.06 11.87
C ASP A 30 9.18 -1.80 12.54
N HIS A 31 9.51 -2.69 13.48
CA HIS A 31 10.81 -2.74 14.15
C HIS A 31 11.84 -3.58 13.39
N ASN A 32 11.44 -4.23 12.30
CA ASN A 32 12.34 -5.03 11.48
C ASN A 32 13.15 -4.11 10.56
N ASN A 33 14.46 -4.04 10.79
CA ASN A 33 15.39 -3.40 9.86
C ASN A 33 15.64 -4.32 8.66
N LEU A 34 14.63 -4.54 7.81
CA LEU A 34 14.86 -5.11 6.49
C LEU A 34 15.63 -4.07 5.66
N GLU A 35 16.96 -4.17 5.69
CA GLU A 35 17.83 -3.28 4.94
C GLU A 35 17.49 -3.35 3.44
N ASN A 36 17.25 -2.17 2.85
CA ASN A 36 17.04 -1.97 1.40
C ASN A 36 15.72 -2.51 0.82
N VAL A 37 14.74 -2.86 1.64
CA VAL A 37 13.40 -3.19 1.16
C VAL A 37 12.39 -2.28 1.82
N ASP A 38 11.93 -1.29 1.06
CA ASP A 38 10.77 -0.50 1.45
C ASP A 38 9.49 -1.23 1.01
N TYR A 39 8.48 -1.19 1.87
CA TYR A 39 7.25 -1.93 1.66
C TYR A 39 6.08 -1.29 2.40
N VAL A 40 4.88 -1.70 2.00
CA VAL A 40 3.63 -1.43 2.75
C VAL A 40 3.04 -2.74 3.23
N LYS A 41 2.39 -2.77 4.39
CA LYS A 41 1.73 -3.97 4.91
C LYS A 41 0.28 -4.06 4.42
N LEU A 42 -0.07 -5.18 3.81
CA LEU A 42 -1.46 -5.58 3.53
C LEU A 42 -1.92 -6.53 4.63
N TYR A 43 -2.94 -6.14 5.38
CA TYR A 43 -3.52 -6.94 6.46
C TYR A 43 -4.83 -7.57 6.06
N ASN A 44 -5.11 -8.75 6.60
CA ASN A 44 -6.45 -9.31 6.61
C ASN A 44 -7.11 -9.12 7.98
N LEU A 45 -7.97 -8.10 8.09
CA LEU A 45 -8.71 -7.81 9.32
C LEU A 45 -9.91 -8.73 9.54
N GLY A 46 -10.24 -9.55 8.54
CA GLY A 46 -11.41 -10.41 8.55
C GLY A 46 -11.17 -11.78 9.19
N GLY A 47 -12.26 -12.48 9.53
CA GLY A 47 -12.23 -13.81 10.14
C GLY A 47 -11.95 -14.96 9.16
N GLY A 48 -11.95 -14.70 7.85
CA GLY A 48 -11.72 -15.71 6.81
C GLY A 48 -10.42 -15.47 6.04
N ALA A 49 -9.83 -16.52 5.48
CA ALA A 49 -8.68 -16.38 4.58
C ALA A 49 -9.12 -16.03 3.14
N ALA A 50 -8.29 -15.30 2.41
CA ALA A 50 -8.43 -15.10 0.96
C ALA A 50 -7.43 -15.96 0.19
N LYS A 51 -7.79 -16.32 -1.05
CA LYS A 51 -6.95 -17.05 -1.99
C LYS A 51 -6.92 -16.36 -3.34
N ASN A 52 -5.85 -16.60 -4.10
CA ASN A 52 -5.63 -16.06 -5.43
C ASN A 52 -5.78 -14.53 -5.44
N ILE A 53 -4.98 -13.88 -4.59
CA ILE A 53 -5.00 -12.44 -4.44
C ILE A 53 -4.04 -11.86 -5.47
N GLU A 54 -4.54 -10.96 -6.29
CA GLU A 54 -3.76 -10.15 -7.22
C GLU A 54 -3.80 -8.71 -6.75
N ILE A 55 -2.62 -8.10 -6.67
CA ILE A 55 -2.43 -6.73 -6.21
C ILE A 55 -1.76 -5.98 -7.35
N GLU A 56 -2.43 -4.95 -7.84
CA GLU A 56 -1.95 -4.07 -8.91
C GLU A 56 -1.81 -2.67 -8.35
N ILE A 57 -0.62 -2.10 -8.49
CA ILE A 57 -0.33 -0.69 -8.24
C ILE A 57 -0.18 -0.03 -9.60
N PHE A 58 -0.99 0.99 -9.87
CA PHE A 58 -1.08 1.61 -11.19
C PHE A 58 -1.25 3.11 -11.08
N ILE A 59 -1.01 3.82 -12.18
CA ILE A 59 -1.30 5.25 -12.31
C ILE A 59 -2.38 5.51 -13.36
N GLY A 60 -3.18 6.54 -13.13
CA GLY A 60 -4.30 6.92 -13.99
C GLY A 60 -5.24 5.74 -14.23
N ASP A 61 -5.71 5.62 -15.47
CA ASP A 61 -6.75 4.64 -15.78
C ASP A 61 -6.25 3.19 -15.88
N ASN A 62 -4.97 2.90 -16.21
CA ASN A 62 -4.50 1.52 -16.43
C ASN A 62 -2.96 1.31 -16.54
N ASP A 63 -2.11 2.28 -16.21
CA ASP A 63 -0.66 2.07 -16.33
C ASP A 63 -0.11 1.34 -15.09
N VAL A 64 -0.02 0.01 -15.18
CA VAL A 64 0.41 -0.86 -14.07
C VAL A 64 1.90 -0.74 -13.82
N LEU A 65 2.26 -0.03 -12.75
CA LEU A 65 3.64 0.11 -12.26
C LEU A 65 4.15 -1.17 -11.58
N GLN A 66 3.26 -1.91 -10.92
CA GLN A 66 3.63 -3.11 -10.21
C GLN A 66 2.46 -4.09 -10.10
N ARG A 67 2.74 -5.38 -10.34
CA ARG A 67 1.82 -6.48 -10.09
C ARG A 67 2.42 -7.49 -9.13
N LYS A 68 1.60 -8.00 -8.19
CA LYS A 68 1.98 -9.03 -7.22
C LYS A 68 0.87 -10.06 -7.08
N TYR A 69 1.28 -11.30 -6.85
CA TYR A 69 0.37 -12.44 -6.65
C TYR A 69 0.63 -13.05 -5.29
N VAL A 70 -0.42 -13.20 -4.49
CA VAL A 70 -0.39 -13.87 -3.19
C VAL A 70 -1.35 -15.06 -3.24
N SER A 71 -0.81 -16.26 -3.03
CA SER A 71 -1.59 -17.50 -3.14
C SER A 71 -2.70 -17.56 -2.08
N MET A 72 -2.39 -17.15 -0.85
CA MET A 72 -3.31 -17.14 0.28
C MET A 72 -2.87 -16.13 1.34
N LEU A 73 -3.83 -15.42 1.95
CA LEU A 73 -3.60 -14.58 3.14
C LEU A 73 -4.56 -15.01 4.26
N PRO A 74 -4.05 -15.65 5.34
CA PRO A 74 -4.87 -16.11 6.46
C PRO A 74 -5.53 -14.97 7.26
N SER A 75 -6.47 -15.32 8.13
CA SER A 75 -7.13 -14.36 9.03
C SER A 75 -6.13 -13.76 10.02
N LYS A 76 -6.20 -12.44 10.23
CA LYS A 76 -5.35 -11.67 11.16
C LYS A 76 -3.86 -11.70 10.85
N GLU A 77 -3.49 -12.09 9.64
CA GLU A 77 -2.11 -12.08 9.16
C GLU A 77 -1.86 -10.86 8.25
N GLY A 78 -0.58 -10.49 8.15
CA GLY A 78 -0.08 -9.43 7.29
C GLY A 78 0.84 -9.98 6.20
N TYR A 79 0.76 -9.39 5.01
CA TYR A 79 1.69 -9.62 3.91
C TYR A 79 2.51 -8.34 3.69
N LEU A 80 3.84 -8.48 3.67
CA LEU A 80 4.72 -7.38 3.27
C LEU A 80 4.61 -7.22 1.76
N LEU A 81 4.26 -6.03 1.29
CA LEU A 81 4.18 -5.69 -0.13
C LEU A 81 5.36 -4.78 -0.49
N PRO A 82 6.52 -5.34 -0.92
CA PRO A 82 7.65 -4.54 -1.36
C PRO A 82 7.27 -3.63 -2.53
N LEU A 83 7.78 -2.41 -2.52
CA LEU A 83 7.57 -1.44 -3.59
C LEU A 83 8.77 -1.45 -4.54
N ASN A 84 8.50 -1.52 -5.85
CA ASN A 84 9.54 -1.47 -6.88
C ASN A 84 9.95 -0.02 -7.18
N ARG A 85 11.00 0.11 -7.99
CA ARG A 85 11.56 1.40 -8.37
C ARG A 85 10.55 2.32 -9.07
N ASP A 86 9.61 1.79 -9.83
CA ASP A 86 8.69 2.61 -10.62
C ASP A 86 7.58 3.21 -9.75
N VAL A 87 7.06 2.45 -8.78
CA VAL A 87 6.20 2.99 -7.72
C VAL A 87 6.92 4.08 -6.93
N PHE A 88 8.21 3.89 -6.63
CA PHE A 88 9.02 4.91 -5.96
C PHE A 88 9.20 6.19 -6.77
N LYS A 89 9.44 6.08 -8.08
CA LYS A 89 9.54 7.26 -8.96
C LYS A 89 8.23 8.03 -8.97
N GLU A 90 7.10 7.33 -8.97
CA GLU A 90 5.80 8.01 -8.92
C GLU A 90 5.61 8.77 -7.61
N ILE A 91 5.88 8.14 -6.48
CA ILE A 91 5.81 8.81 -5.16
C ILE A 91 6.73 10.05 -5.15
N ASP A 92 7.97 9.94 -5.65
CA ASP A 92 8.90 11.09 -5.75
C ASP A 92 8.36 12.20 -6.65
N ARG A 93 7.74 11.84 -7.78
CA ARG A 93 7.12 12.77 -8.72
C ARG A 93 5.95 13.51 -8.06
N THR A 94 5.06 12.79 -7.37
CA THR A 94 3.93 13.38 -6.63
C THR A 94 4.44 14.36 -5.58
N LEU A 95 5.46 13.97 -4.80
CA LEU A 95 6.04 14.81 -3.75
C LEU A 95 6.72 16.09 -4.28
N LYS A 96 7.43 16.00 -5.41
CA LYS A 96 8.06 17.17 -6.07
C LYS A 96 7.05 18.16 -6.60
N ASN A 97 5.87 17.69 -6.97
CA ASN A 97 4.77 18.54 -7.40
C ASN A 97 3.92 19.01 -6.20
N ASN A 98 4.53 19.37 -5.06
CA ASN A 98 3.84 19.92 -3.88
C ASN A 98 2.69 19.07 -3.28
N GLY A 99 2.71 17.74 -3.44
CA GLY A 99 1.76 16.86 -2.76
C GLY A 99 0.32 16.93 -3.27
N TYR A 100 0.12 17.24 -4.57
CA TYR A 100 -1.18 17.06 -5.22
C TYR A 100 -1.73 15.63 -5.04
N GLU A 101 -3.03 15.45 -5.26
CA GLU A 101 -3.71 14.14 -5.30
C GLU A 101 -2.84 13.14 -6.07
N SER A 102 -2.42 12.07 -5.40
CA SER A 102 -1.60 11.05 -6.02
C SER A 102 -2.47 10.33 -7.04
N ASP A 103 -2.02 10.29 -8.28
CA ASP A 103 -2.62 9.47 -9.34
C ASP A 103 -2.29 7.98 -9.16
N LEU A 104 -1.73 7.60 -8.00
CA LEU A 104 -1.36 6.23 -7.66
C LEU A 104 -2.57 5.51 -7.07
N HIS A 105 -2.93 4.39 -7.68
CA HIS A 105 -4.05 3.57 -7.29
C HIS A 105 -3.58 2.16 -6.97
N VAL A 106 -4.34 1.48 -6.10
CA VAL A 106 -4.16 0.06 -5.80
C VAL A 106 -5.45 -0.69 -6.03
N LYS A 107 -5.40 -1.71 -6.88
CA LYS A 107 -6.48 -2.68 -7.08
C LYS A 107 -6.09 -3.98 -6.41
N ILE A 108 -6.98 -4.50 -5.56
CA ILE A 108 -6.85 -5.80 -4.92
C ILE A 108 -7.99 -6.69 -5.41
N THR A 109 -7.64 -7.68 -6.22
CA THR A 109 -8.56 -8.71 -6.72
C THR A 109 -8.36 -9.98 -5.92
N TYR A 110 -9.42 -10.58 -5.40
CA TYR A 110 -9.32 -11.81 -4.61
C TYR A 110 -10.56 -12.68 -4.73
N LYS A 111 -10.46 -13.96 -4.37
CA LYS A 111 -11.62 -14.85 -4.25
C LYS A 111 -11.93 -15.12 -2.78
N HIS A 112 -13.20 -14.95 -2.42
CA HIS A 112 -13.67 -15.33 -1.08
C HIS A 112 -13.59 -16.85 -0.93
N ASN A 113 -13.04 -17.33 0.20
CA ASN A 113 -12.90 -18.77 0.43
C ASN A 113 -14.25 -19.52 0.39
N VAL A 114 -15.32 -18.90 0.87
CA VAL A 114 -16.66 -19.50 0.93
C VAL A 114 -17.42 -19.38 -0.40
N SER A 115 -17.56 -18.18 -0.96
CA SER A 115 -18.42 -17.97 -2.13
C SER A 115 -17.74 -18.25 -3.46
N ARG A 116 -16.40 -18.38 -3.49
CA ARG A 116 -15.54 -18.46 -4.69
C ARG A 116 -15.70 -17.29 -5.68
N LYS A 117 -16.59 -16.33 -5.40
CA LYS A 117 -16.79 -15.13 -6.21
C LYS A 117 -15.55 -14.26 -6.12
N GLN A 118 -15.15 -13.72 -7.26
CA GLN A 118 -14.14 -12.68 -7.34
C GLN A 118 -14.70 -11.40 -6.71
N GLN A 119 -13.85 -10.72 -5.97
CA GLN A 119 -14.11 -9.42 -5.36
C GLN A 119 -12.95 -8.51 -5.75
N GLU A 120 -13.25 -7.23 -5.87
CA GLU A 120 -12.28 -6.19 -6.21
C GLU A 120 -12.42 -5.05 -5.22
N ILE A 121 -11.29 -4.52 -4.79
CA ILE A 121 -11.21 -3.32 -3.96
C ILE A 121 -10.26 -2.36 -4.65
N TYR A 122 -10.70 -1.11 -4.75
CA TYR A 122 -9.94 -0.02 -5.34
C TYR A 122 -9.63 0.99 -4.24
N LEU A 123 -8.36 1.33 -4.12
CA LEU A 123 -7.84 2.29 -3.16
C LEU A 123 -7.08 3.38 -3.92
N ASN A 124 -7.36 4.63 -3.61
CA ASN A 124 -6.54 5.75 -4.05
C ASN A 124 -5.46 6.01 -3.01
N ALA A 125 -4.23 6.21 -3.46
CA ALA A 125 -3.19 6.69 -2.59
C ALA A 125 -3.38 8.20 -2.36
N LYS A 126 -3.15 8.64 -1.14
CA LYS A 126 -3.09 10.07 -0.80
C LYS A 126 -1.82 10.32 -0.01
N ILE A 127 -1.15 11.44 -0.30
CA ILE A 127 0.04 11.84 0.43
C ILE A 127 -0.25 13.14 1.17
N ASP A 128 -0.22 13.11 2.49
CA ASP A 128 -0.36 14.29 3.33
C ASP A 128 1.00 14.71 3.90
N ASN A 129 1.21 16.02 4.04
CA ASN A 129 2.42 16.55 4.65
C ASN A 129 2.27 16.53 6.19
N PHE A 130 3.14 15.80 6.87
CA PHE A 130 3.08 15.64 8.31
C PHE A 130 3.97 16.64 9.04
N ASN A 131 5.24 16.73 8.65
CA ASN A 131 6.19 17.67 9.24
C ASN A 131 7.47 17.83 8.40
N SER A 132 8.12 18.98 8.49
CA SER A 132 9.44 19.23 7.91
C SER A 132 10.35 19.82 8.99
N PHE A 133 11.39 19.07 9.37
CA PHE A 133 12.45 19.56 10.24
C PHE A 133 13.74 19.62 9.43
N ASP A 134 14.33 20.81 9.33
CA ASP A 134 15.62 21.08 8.68
C ASP A 134 15.77 20.36 7.31
N ASP A 135 16.51 19.26 7.26
CA ASP A 135 16.88 18.50 6.06
C ASP A 135 16.01 17.25 5.81
N LYS A 136 14.97 17.05 6.63
CA LYS A 136 14.11 15.88 6.57
C LYS A 136 12.64 16.27 6.45
N ALA A 137 12.07 15.91 5.30
CA ALA A 137 10.63 15.97 5.11
C ALA A 137 9.99 14.61 5.46
N VAL A 138 8.88 14.66 6.18
CA VAL A 138 8.08 13.51 6.57
C VAL A 138 6.66 13.68 6.04
N TYR A 139 6.22 12.70 5.27
CA TYR A 139 4.88 12.63 4.71
C TYR A 139 4.19 11.36 5.18
N GLU A 140 2.86 11.37 5.16
CA GLU A 140 2.04 10.21 5.40
C GLU A 140 1.47 9.69 4.08
N LEU A 141 1.66 8.41 3.80
CA LEU A 141 1.02 7.71 2.68
C LEU A 141 -0.24 7.00 3.19
N GLN A 142 -1.38 7.39 2.67
CA GLN A 142 -2.67 6.83 3.03
C GLN A 142 -3.29 6.12 1.83
N PHE A 143 -4.13 5.13 2.10
CA PHE A 143 -4.89 4.42 1.08
C PHE A 143 -6.37 4.52 1.42
N ILE A 144 -7.11 5.27 0.60
CA ILE A 144 -8.52 5.59 0.83
C ILE A 144 -9.40 4.84 -0.18
N SER A 145 -10.49 4.24 0.28
CA SER A 145 -11.51 3.71 -0.61
C SER A 145 -12.35 4.86 -1.17
N ASN A 146 -12.65 4.82 -2.46
CA ASN A 146 -13.66 5.69 -3.05
C ASN A 146 -15.03 5.10 -2.69
N GLU A 147 -15.59 5.52 -1.55
CA GLU A 147 -17.03 5.32 -1.25
C GLU A 147 -17.87 6.44 -1.87
#